data_AF-C2KJC0-F1
#
_entry.id   AF-C2KJC0-F1
#
_cell.length_a   1.000
_cell.length_b   1.000
_cell.length_c   1.000
_cell.angle_alpha   90.00
_cell.angle_beta   90.00
_cell.angle_gamma   90.00
#
_symmetry.space_group_name_H-M   'P 1'
#
loop_
_entity.id
_entity.type
_entity.pdbx_description
1 polymer ?
#
loop_
_entity_poly.entity_id
_entity_poly.type
_entity_poly.pdbx_seq_one_letter_code
_entity_poly.pdbx_strand_id
1 'polypeptide(L)'
;MTKTVVHVTTLEQWKSVLDVWFKQGYGWSTENKEYSERLFKNGGRFLFLDDCITYSRTKPNSKPFIEYSEFMAQQKEDNKMETYYVTQEQLDLIKELKEKLYPLHVLLTRSNRYENIEVGLNNQEEKALLRYLGGDTSIKFKVKEQLYRLSRIDEGGDAVYMKFSYGTPGWDMDKDAAFTAPLEEIEKWQTPAWSLEKVD
;
A
#
# COMPACT_ATOMS: atom_id res chain seq x y z
N MET A 1 -22.23 -16.54 -3.44
CA MET A 1 -21.55 -15.23 -3.51
C MET A 1 -22.52 -14.22 -4.08
N THR A 2 -22.41 -12.95 -3.70
CA THR A 2 -23.35 -11.89 -4.08
C THR A 2 -22.95 -11.34 -5.45
N LYS A 3 -23.77 -11.56 -6.47
CA LYS A 3 -23.56 -11.04 -7.82
C LYS A 3 -23.66 -9.52 -7.80
N THR A 4 -22.55 -8.82 -7.94
CA THR A 4 -22.56 -7.35 -8.02
C THR A 4 -22.91 -6.95 -9.44
N VAL A 5 -23.93 -6.11 -9.60
CA VAL A 5 -24.37 -5.62 -10.91
C VAL A 5 -24.29 -4.11 -10.95
N VAL A 6 -23.42 -3.56 -11.80
CA VAL A 6 -23.29 -2.11 -11.98
C VAL A 6 -23.94 -1.69 -13.28
N HIS A 7 -24.89 -0.77 -13.19
CA HIS A 7 -25.47 -0.14 -14.37
C HIS A 7 -24.63 1.06 -14.80
N VAL A 8 -24.21 1.07 -16.07
CA VAL A 8 -23.42 2.15 -16.67
C VAL A 8 -24.09 2.66 -17.93
N THR A 9 -24.18 3.97 -18.09
CA THR A 9 -24.88 4.62 -19.20
C THR A 9 -23.92 5.24 -20.21
N THR A 10 -22.66 5.45 -19.85
CA THR A 10 -21.62 6.01 -20.71
C THR A 10 -20.41 5.09 -20.85
N LEU A 11 -19.64 5.31 -21.92
CA LEU A 11 -18.38 4.62 -22.17
C LEU A 11 -17.37 4.83 -21.04
N GLU A 12 -17.36 6.03 -20.48
CA GLU A 12 -16.45 6.43 -19.40
C GLU A 12 -16.80 5.75 -18.09
N GLN A 13 -18.10 5.66 -17.75
CA GLN A 13 -18.56 4.92 -16.59
C GLN A 13 -18.23 3.44 -16.72
N TRP A 14 -18.45 2.88 -17.90
CA TRP A 14 -18.07 1.52 -18.23
C TRP A 14 -16.56 1.30 -17.99
N LYS A 15 -15.69 2.13 -18.58
CA LYS A 15 -14.23 2.05 -18.39
C LYS A 15 -13.85 2.13 -16.91
N SER A 16 -14.43 3.07 -16.17
CA SER A 16 -14.13 3.31 -14.75
C SER A 16 -14.49 2.11 -13.87
N VAL A 17 -15.61 1.44 -14.12
CA VAL A 17 -15.99 0.21 -13.38
C VAL A 17 -15.03 -0.93 -13.69
N LEU A 18 -14.63 -1.07 -14.95
CA LEU A 18 -13.69 -2.11 -15.35
C LEU A 18 -12.30 -1.90 -14.75
N ASP A 19 -11.81 -0.67 -14.74
CA ASP A 19 -10.51 -0.34 -14.15
C ASP A 19 -10.47 -0.73 -12.66
N VAL A 20 -11.57 -0.55 -11.93
CA VAL A 20 -11.68 -0.97 -10.53
C VAL A 20 -11.61 -2.49 -10.42
N TRP A 21 -12.40 -3.23 -11.18
CA TRP A 21 -12.43 -4.70 -11.08
C TRP A 21 -11.15 -5.37 -11.59
N PHE A 22 -10.51 -4.82 -12.62
CA PHE A 22 -9.19 -5.28 -13.05
C PHE A 22 -8.13 -5.05 -11.98
N LYS A 23 -8.13 -3.90 -11.29
CA LYS A 23 -7.25 -3.66 -10.14
C LYS A 23 -7.49 -4.63 -8.99
N GLN A 24 -8.72 -5.06 -8.78
CA GLN A 24 -9.08 -6.08 -7.79
C GLN A 24 -8.72 -7.51 -8.22
N GLY A 25 -8.11 -7.69 -9.41
CA GLY A 25 -7.62 -8.98 -9.90
C GLY A 25 -8.67 -9.81 -10.65
N TYR A 26 -9.86 -9.26 -10.90
CA TYR A 26 -10.90 -10.00 -11.62
C TYR A 26 -10.60 -10.08 -13.11
N GLY A 27 -10.67 -11.29 -13.64
CA GLY A 27 -10.48 -11.57 -15.06
C GLY A 27 -11.72 -11.26 -15.89
N TRP A 28 -11.50 -10.91 -17.15
CA TRP A 28 -12.56 -10.83 -18.14
C TRP A 28 -12.97 -12.23 -18.61
N SER A 29 -14.28 -12.49 -18.75
CA SER A 29 -14.78 -13.80 -19.22
C SER A 29 -14.50 -14.08 -20.69
N THR A 30 -14.21 -13.06 -21.50
CA THR A 30 -13.82 -13.27 -22.90
C THR A 30 -12.31 -13.38 -23.01
N GLU A 31 -11.81 -14.33 -23.80
CA GLU A 31 -10.41 -14.76 -23.91
C GLU A 31 -9.38 -13.64 -24.19
N ASN A 32 -9.83 -12.49 -24.69
CA ASN A 32 -9.01 -11.30 -24.81
C ASN A 32 -9.08 -10.49 -23.51
N LYS A 33 -7.97 -10.45 -22.77
CA LYS A 33 -7.77 -9.70 -21.51
C LYS A 33 -7.87 -8.17 -21.65
N GLU A 34 -8.38 -7.67 -22.78
CA GLU A 34 -8.50 -6.26 -23.08
C GLU A 34 -9.96 -5.94 -23.42
N TYR A 35 -10.47 -4.89 -22.79
CA TYR A 35 -11.77 -4.33 -23.11
C TYR A 35 -11.79 -3.76 -24.54
N SER A 36 -12.83 -4.07 -25.31
CA SER A 36 -13.06 -3.48 -26.63
C SER A 36 -14.22 -2.49 -26.61
N GLU A 37 -13.98 -1.24 -27.03
CA GLU A 37 -15.03 -0.20 -27.16
C GLU A 37 -16.19 -0.62 -28.07
N ARG A 38 -15.94 -1.58 -28.97
CA ARG A 38 -16.96 -2.16 -29.84
C ARG A 38 -18.06 -2.89 -29.04
N LEU A 39 -17.77 -3.39 -27.84
CA LEU A 39 -18.73 -4.10 -26.97
C LEU A 39 -19.77 -3.13 -26.36
N PHE A 40 -19.40 -1.86 -26.20
CA PHE A 40 -20.29 -0.82 -25.68
C PHE A 40 -21.28 -0.26 -26.73
N LYS A 41 -21.15 -0.60 -28.02
CA LYS A 41 -22.00 -0.03 -29.10
C LYS A 41 -23.51 -0.17 -28.80
N ASN A 42 -24.22 0.96 -28.75
CA ASN A 42 -25.67 1.15 -28.52
C ASN A 42 -26.09 1.16 -27.03
N GLY A 43 -25.87 2.28 -26.33
CA GLY A 43 -26.53 2.61 -25.06
C GLY A 43 -25.98 1.89 -23.82
N GLY A 44 -26.67 2.08 -22.68
CA GLY A 44 -26.25 1.58 -21.38
C GLY A 44 -26.03 0.06 -21.30
N ARG A 45 -25.30 -0.36 -20.27
CA ARG A 45 -24.92 -1.74 -20.02
C ARG A 45 -25.03 -2.09 -18.55
N PHE A 46 -25.20 -3.37 -18.30
CA PHE A 46 -25.10 -3.98 -16.99
C PHE A 46 -23.81 -4.78 -16.94
N LEU A 47 -22.90 -4.38 -16.07
CA LEU A 47 -21.66 -5.05 -15.76
C LEU A 47 -21.89 -5.98 -14.57
N PHE A 48 -21.47 -7.23 -14.69
CA PHE A 48 -21.67 -8.26 -13.67
C PHE A 48 -20.32 -8.75 -13.16
N LEU A 49 -20.21 -8.84 -11.85
CA LEU A 49 -19.07 -9.42 -11.16
C LEU A 49 -19.51 -10.63 -10.34
N ASP A 50 -18.93 -11.77 -10.67
CA ASP A 50 -18.97 -13.04 -9.93
C ASP A 50 -17.53 -13.61 -9.95
N ASP A 51 -17.30 -14.86 -10.36
CA ASP A 51 -15.94 -15.40 -10.56
C ASP A 51 -15.15 -14.70 -11.68
N CYS A 52 -15.86 -14.07 -12.61
CA CYS A 52 -15.28 -13.28 -13.70
C CYS A 52 -16.21 -12.14 -14.12
N ILE A 53 -15.66 -11.16 -14.82
CA ILE A 53 -16.42 -10.01 -15.30
C ILE A 53 -17.19 -10.41 -16.57
N THR A 54 -18.51 -10.16 -16.55
CA THR A 54 -19.42 -10.36 -17.69
C THR A 54 -20.28 -9.12 -17.90
N TYR A 55 -21.02 -9.06 -19.02
CA TYR A 55 -21.90 -7.93 -19.28
C TYR A 55 -23.18 -8.33 -20.02
N SER A 56 -24.22 -7.52 -19.90
CA SER A 56 -25.45 -7.63 -20.69
C SER A 56 -25.96 -6.27 -21.17
N ARG A 57 -26.66 -6.30 -22.30
CA ARG A 57 -27.45 -5.17 -22.80
C ARG A 57 -28.83 -5.10 -22.16
N THR A 58 -29.39 -6.24 -21.79
CA THR A 58 -30.74 -6.31 -21.24
C THR A 58 -30.68 -6.12 -19.74
N LYS A 59 -31.62 -5.32 -19.21
CA LYS A 59 -31.79 -5.17 -17.78
C LYS A 59 -31.99 -6.56 -17.14
N PRO A 60 -31.23 -6.91 -16.09
CA PRO A 60 -31.42 -8.18 -15.41
C PRO A 60 -32.78 -8.21 -14.71
N ASN A 61 -33.34 -9.42 -14.60
CA ASN A 61 -34.65 -9.65 -13.97
C ASN A 61 -34.61 -9.57 -12.44
N SER A 62 -33.42 -9.52 -11.82
CA SER A 62 -33.26 -9.48 -10.37
C SER A 62 -32.50 -8.23 -9.90
N LYS A 63 -33.06 -7.57 -8.88
CA LYS A 63 -32.36 -6.65 -7.98
C LYS A 63 -31.53 -7.45 -6.97
N PRO A 64 -30.46 -6.88 -6.37
CA PRO A 64 -30.02 -5.49 -6.50
C PRO A 64 -29.04 -5.28 -7.67
N PHE A 65 -29.27 -4.22 -8.45
CA PHE A 65 -28.21 -3.59 -9.25
C PHE A 65 -27.90 -2.24 -8.59
N ILE A 66 -26.62 -1.93 -8.47
CA ILE A 66 -26.12 -0.67 -7.94
C ILE A 66 -25.90 0.30 -9.10
N GLU A 67 -26.28 1.56 -8.89
CA GLU A 67 -25.99 2.60 -9.87
C GLU A 67 -24.49 2.95 -9.84
N TYR A 68 -23.96 3.42 -10.98
CA TYR A 68 -22.55 3.83 -11.08
C TYR A 68 -22.10 4.76 -9.94
N SER A 69 -22.93 5.73 -9.55
CA SER A 69 -22.61 6.66 -8.46
C SER A 69 -22.48 5.98 -7.10
N GLU A 70 -23.32 4.99 -6.83
CA GLU A 70 -23.30 4.19 -5.59
C GLU A 70 -22.07 3.27 -5.58
N PHE A 71 -21.78 2.63 -6.71
CA PHE A 71 -20.56 1.85 -6.90
C PHE A 71 -19.30 2.67 -6.62
N MET A 72 -19.19 3.86 -7.22
CA MET A 72 -18.03 4.74 -7.03
C MET A 72 -17.94 5.31 -5.62
N ALA A 73 -19.06 5.49 -4.91
CA ALA A 73 -19.06 5.89 -3.51
C ALA A 73 -18.47 4.79 -2.61
N GLN A 74 -18.83 3.52 -2.84
CA GLN A 74 -18.24 2.37 -2.15
C GLN A 74 -16.72 2.29 -2.38
N GLN A 75 -16.27 2.56 -3.62
CA GLN A 75 -14.83 2.56 -3.91
C GLN A 75 -14.07 3.71 -3.25
N LYS A 76 -14.73 4.82 -2.87
CA LYS A 76 -14.07 5.94 -2.18
C LYS A 76 -13.85 5.66 -0.69
N GLU A 77 -14.72 4.88 -0.06
CA GLU A 77 -14.54 4.44 1.33
C GLU A 77 -13.44 3.37 1.46
N ASP A 78 -13.29 2.51 0.45
CA ASP A 78 -12.24 1.49 0.38
C ASP A 78 -10.88 2.00 -0.17
N ASN A 79 -10.82 3.23 -0.71
CA ASN A 79 -9.60 3.86 -1.24
C ASN A 79 -8.70 4.49 -0.14
N LYS A 80 -8.54 3.82 1.00
CA LYS A 80 -7.47 4.18 1.92
C LYS A 80 -6.15 3.79 1.26
N MET A 81 -5.31 4.80 0.99
CA MET A 81 -3.96 4.58 0.47
C MET A 81 -3.21 3.61 1.39
N GLU A 82 -2.91 2.42 0.89
CA GLU A 82 -2.14 1.41 1.62
C GLU A 82 -0.69 1.90 1.72
N THR A 83 -0.20 2.08 2.95
CA THR A 83 1.17 2.55 3.20
C THR A 83 2.03 1.41 3.72
N TYR A 84 3.13 1.13 3.03
CA TYR A 84 4.13 0.14 3.41
C TYR A 84 5.44 0.84 3.77
N TYR A 85 6.09 0.37 4.84
CA TYR A 85 7.32 0.97 5.37
C TYR A 85 8.53 0.13 4.98
N VAL A 86 9.52 0.77 4.37
CA VAL A 86 10.75 0.15 3.84
C VAL A 86 11.98 0.93 4.31
N THR A 87 13.18 0.40 4.09
CA THR A 87 14.41 1.18 4.29
C THR A 87 14.60 2.23 3.18
N GLN A 88 15.49 3.19 3.39
CA GLN A 88 15.84 4.17 2.35
C GLN A 88 16.43 3.50 1.10
N GLU A 89 17.32 2.52 1.30
CA GLU A 89 17.92 1.74 0.19
C GLU A 89 16.85 1.00 -0.61
N GLN A 90 15.89 0.34 0.07
CA GLN A 90 14.75 -0.29 -0.59
C GLN A 90 13.89 0.72 -1.35
N LEU A 91 13.58 1.89 -0.75
CA LEU A 91 12.78 2.91 -1.42
C LEU A 91 13.46 3.45 -2.68
N ASP A 92 14.78 3.66 -2.65
CA ASP A 92 15.54 4.15 -3.80
C ASP A 92 15.58 3.12 -4.92
N LEU A 93 15.75 1.83 -4.60
CA LEU A 93 15.64 0.75 -5.58
C LEU A 93 14.22 0.64 -6.17
N ILE A 94 13.17 0.75 -5.34
CA ILE A 94 11.77 0.74 -5.80
C ILE A 94 11.50 1.88 -6.79
N LYS A 95 12.02 3.08 -6.51
CA LYS A 95 11.92 4.23 -7.43
C LYS A 95 12.68 3.99 -8.72
N GLU A 96 13.91 3.48 -8.64
CA GLU A 96 14.72 3.16 -9.82
C GLU A 96 14.01 2.12 -10.72
N LEU A 97 13.40 1.10 -10.12
CA LEU A 97 12.63 0.08 -10.84
C LEU A 97 11.42 0.68 -11.54
N LYS A 98 10.69 1.57 -10.86
CA LYS A 98 9.50 2.22 -11.42
C LYS A 98 9.78 3.10 -12.65
N GLU A 99 11.00 3.61 -12.78
CA GLU A 99 11.43 4.39 -13.94
C GLU A 99 11.82 3.52 -15.15
N LYS A 100 11.96 2.20 -14.98
CA LYS A 100 12.30 1.29 -16.09
C LYS A 100 11.09 1.07 -16.99
N LEU A 101 11.36 0.82 -18.28
CA LEU A 101 10.32 0.48 -19.26
C LEU A 101 9.60 -0.84 -18.93
N TYR A 102 10.31 -1.79 -18.32
CA TYR A 102 9.77 -3.09 -17.90
C TYR A 102 10.21 -3.42 -16.47
N PRO A 103 9.64 -2.75 -15.44
CA PRO A 103 10.07 -2.87 -14.04
C PRO A 103 10.09 -4.31 -13.52
N LEU A 104 9.03 -5.06 -13.81
CA LEU A 104 8.90 -6.47 -13.41
C LEU A 104 9.93 -7.37 -14.10
N HIS A 105 10.23 -7.11 -15.37
CA HIS A 105 11.25 -7.87 -16.08
C HIS A 105 12.64 -7.62 -15.49
N VAL A 106 12.94 -6.36 -15.15
CA VAL A 106 14.23 -5.99 -14.51
C VAL A 106 14.37 -6.63 -13.15
N LEU A 107 13.31 -6.60 -12.33
CA LEU A 107 13.26 -7.27 -11.03
C LEU A 107 13.56 -8.78 -11.15
N LEU A 108 12.97 -9.45 -12.16
CA LEU A 108 13.09 -10.90 -12.33
C LEU A 108 14.37 -11.37 -13.04
N THR A 109 15.05 -10.52 -13.83
CA THR A 109 16.08 -11.02 -14.76
C THR A 109 17.53 -10.77 -14.36
N ARG A 110 17.91 -9.69 -13.65
CA ARG A 110 19.31 -9.47 -13.20
C ARG A 110 19.46 -8.47 -12.05
N SER A 111 19.87 -8.94 -10.87
CA SER A 111 21.17 -8.69 -10.21
C SER A 111 21.07 -8.97 -8.71
N ASN A 112 22.17 -9.40 -8.06
CA ASN A 112 22.29 -9.56 -6.60
C ASN A 112 21.82 -8.31 -5.82
N ARG A 113 21.73 -7.15 -6.48
CA ARG A 113 21.24 -5.87 -5.94
C ARG A 113 19.74 -5.88 -5.63
N TYR A 114 18.96 -6.71 -6.32
CA TYR A 114 17.50 -6.81 -6.13
C TYR A 114 17.10 -8.03 -5.27
N GLU A 115 17.97 -9.03 -5.11
CA GLU A 115 17.81 -10.10 -4.09
C GLU A 115 17.67 -9.49 -2.69
N ASN A 116 18.38 -8.39 -2.40
CA ASN A 116 18.28 -7.68 -1.11
C ASN A 116 16.89 -7.08 -0.83
N ILE A 117 16.07 -6.87 -1.86
CA ILE A 117 14.67 -6.44 -1.66
C ILE A 117 13.84 -7.63 -1.17
N GLU A 118 14.00 -8.81 -1.77
CA GLU A 118 13.26 -10.02 -1.36
C GLU A 118 13.64 -10.49 0.05
N VAL A 119 14.91 -10.39 0.46
CA VAL A 119 15.38 -10.88 1.78
C VAL A 119 14.75 -10.11 2.96
N GLY A 120 14.23 -8.90 2.72
CA GLY A 120 13.69 -8.02 3.77
C GLY A 120 12.19 -7.78 3.76
N LEU A 121 11.45 -8.28 2.76
CA LEU A 121 10.00 -8.07 2.65
C LEU A 121 9.23 -9.33 3.03
N ASN A 122 8.11 -9.16 3.72
CA ASN A 122 7.17 -10.26 3.95
C ASN A 122 6.25 -10.46 2.73
N ASN A 123 5.51 -11.58 2.71
CA ASN A 123 4.61 -11.94 1.60
C ASN A 123 3.57 -10.86 1.24
N GLN A 124 3.16 -10.01 2.18
CA GLN A 124 2.21 -8.92 1.88
C GLN A 124 2.92 -7.73 1.23
N GLU A 125 4.09 -7.37 1.73
CA GLU A 125 4.92 -6.30 1.19
C GLU A 125 5.42 -6.62 -0.23
N GLU A 126 5.79 -7.87 -0.49
CA GLU A 126 6.17 -8.33 -1.84
C GLU A 126 5.00 -8.19 -2.82
N LYS A 127 3.80 -8.63 -2.44
CA LYS A 127 2.59 -8.46 -3.26
C LYS A 127 2.28 -6.98 -3.51
N ALA A 128 2.44 -6.13 -2.50
CA ALA A 128 2.25 -4.69 -2.63
C ALA A 128 3.28 -4.06 -3.57
N LEU A 129 4.53 -4.52 -3.53
CA LEU A 129 5.60 -4.08 -4.44
C LEU A 129 5.25 -4.42 -5.88
N LEU A 130 4.84 -5.65 -6.16
CA LEU A 130 4.44 -6.09 -7.50
C LEU A 130 3.25 -5.27 -8.03
N ARG A 131 2.22 -5.03 -7.20
CA ARG A 131 1.08 -4.15 -7.54
C ARG A 131 1.52 -2.72 -7.83
N TYR A 132 2.39 -2.16 -6.99
CA TYR A 132 2.91 -0.79 -7.15
C TYR A 132 3.73 -0.63 -8.44
N LEU A 133 4.60 -1.59 -8.76
CA LEU A 133 5.37 -1.61 -10.01
C LEU A 133 4.46 -1.85 -11.23
N GLY A 134 3.35 -2.56 -11.04
CA GLY A 134 2.27 -2.71 -12.03
C GLY A 134 1.39 -1.47 -12.23
N GLY A 135 1.67 -0.37 -11.51
CA GLY A 135 0.97 0.91 -11.68
C GLY A 135 -0.17 1.16 -10.69
N ASP A 136 -0.30 0.37 -9.62
CA ASP A 136 -1.31 0.60 -8.59
C ASP A 136 -1.01 1.89 -7.80
N THR A 137 -1.82 2.92 -8.03
CA THR A 137 -1.70 4.25 -7.40
C THR A 137 -2.26 4.29 -5.98
N SER A 138 -2.92 3.23 -5.51
CA SER A 138 -3.43 3.13 -4.14
C SER A 138 -2.34 2.76 -3.12
N ILE A 139 -1.15 2.38 -3.59
CA ILE A 139 -0.04 1.93 -2.74
C ILE A 139 1.02 3.03 -2.63
N LYS A 140 1.52 3.25 -1.41
CA LYS A 140 2.62 4.16 -1.12
C LYS A 140 3.69 3.48 -0.27
N PHE A 141 4.92 3.50 -0.76
CA PHE A 141 6.09 3.15 0.04
C PHE A 141 6.63 4.40 0.75
N LYS A 142 6.95 4.26 2.03
CA LYS A 142 7.60 5.28 2.86
C LYS A 142 8.80 4.67 3.57
N VAL A 143 9.78 5.50 3.91
CA VAL A 143 10.89 5.05 4.74
C VAL A 143 10.39 4.88 6.18
N LYS A 144 10.74 3.77 6.83
CA LYS A 144 10.60 3.63 8.28
C LYS A 144 11.56 4.62 8.91
N GLU A 145 11.05 5.63 9.59
CA GLU A 145 11.89 6.67 10.21
C GLU A 145 12.91 6.01 11.15
N GLN A 146 14.19 6.36 11.00
CA GLN A 146 15.22 5.91 11.92
C GLN A 146 14.83 6.43 13.30
N LEU A 147 14.56 5.49 14.20
CA LEU A 147 14.26 5.82 15.58
C LEU A 147 15.56 5.92 16.37
N TYR A 148 15.51 6.79 17.34
CA TYR A 148 16.58 7.06 18.27
C TYR A 148 16.01 7.00 19.68
N ARG A 149 16.86 6.64 20.63
CA ARG A 149 16.58 6.72 22.06
C ARG A 149 17.64 7.56 22.74
N LEU A 150 17.32 8.03 23.95
CA LEU A 150 18.28 8.71 24.81
C LEU A 150 18.78 7.74 25.87
N SER A 151 20.10 7.60 25.97
CA SER A 151 20.77 6.80 27.00
C SER A 151 21.79 7.63 27.78
N ARG A 152 22.04 7.24 29.02
CA ARG A 152 23.10 7.80 29.85
C ARG A 152 23.66 6.74 30.78
N ILE A 153 24.81 7.03 31.36
CA ILE A 153 25.36 6.24 32.46
C ILE A 153 24.88 6.87 33.76
N ASP A 154 24.32 6.06 34.65
CA ASP A 154 23.91 6.49 35.98
C ASP A 154 25.09 6.55 36.96
N GLU A 155 24.82 6.89 38.22
CA GLU A 155 25.87 6.99 39.25
C GLU A 155 26.49 5.62 39.61
N GLY A 156 25.79 4.52 39.33
CA GLY A 156 26.25 3.15 39.51
C GLY A 156 27.14 2.64 38.37
N GLY A 157 27.21 3.37 37.26
CA GLY A 157 27.91 2.95 36.06
C GLY A 157 27.04 2.16 35.08
N ASP A 158 25.74 2.06 35.34
CA ASP A 158 24.79 1.31 34.52
C ASP A 158 24.18 2.19 33.43
N ALA A 159 23.93 1.60 32.26
CA ALA A 159 23.23 2.28 31.18
C ALA A 159 21.74 2.35 31.51
N VAL A 160 21.20 3.58 31.50
CA VAL A 160 19.77 3.84 31.66
C VAL A 160 19.24 4.61 30.47
N TYR A 161 17.97 4.37 30.14
CA TYR A 161 17.29 4.87 28.97
C TYR A 161 16.13 5.76 29.36
N MET A 162 15.94 6.87 28.66
CA MET A 162 14.84 7.79 28.96
C MET A 162 13.50 7.13 28.67
N LYS A 163 12.53 7.31 29.57
CA LYS A 163 11.14 6.88 29.38
C LYS A 163 10.16 7.94 29.85
N PHE A 164 8.91 7.85 29.42
CA PHE A 164 7.81 8.65 29.97
C PHE A 164 6.85 7.77 30.76
N SER A 165 6.51 8.18 31.98
CA SER A 165 5.43 7.57 32.77
C SER A 165 4.35 8.61 32.99
N TYR A 166 3.19 8.43 32.34
CA TYR A 166 2.09 9.40 32.37
C TYR A 166 2.52 10.83 31.99
N GLY A 167 3.39 10.97 30.99
CA GLY A 167 3.92 12.27 30.55
C GLY A 167 5.04 12.85 31.41
N THR A 168 5.42 12.19 32.51
CA THR A 168 6.58 12.61 33.32
C THR A 168 7.83 11.89 32.83
N PRO A 169 8.92 12.62 32.49
CA PRO A 169 10.18 11.99 32.10
C PRO A 169 10.82 11.28 33.29
N GLY A 170 11.30 10.07 33.04
CA GLY A 170 12.04 9.23 33.97
C GLY A 170 13.06 8.40 33.21
N TRP A 171 13.51 7.30 33.83
CA TRP A 171 14.47 6.39 33.22
C TRP A 171 14.18 4.94 33.57
N ASP A 172 14.63 4.03 32.71
CA ASP A 172 14.63 2.58 32.93
C ASP A 172 16.00 1.98 32.59
N MET A 173 16.29 0.80 33.12
CA MET A 173 17.41 -0.02 32.64
C MET A 173 17.02 -0.85 31.42
N ASP A 174 15.72 -1.07 31.20
CA ASP A 174 15.22 -1.79 30.03
C ASP A 174 15.22 -0.90 28.77
N LYS A 175 16.09 -1.24 27.83
CA LYS A 175 16.26 -0.53 26.55
C LYS A 175 15.03 -0.64 25.64
N ASP A 176 14.22 -1.68 25.81
CA ASP A 176 13.03 -1.95 24.99
C ASP A 176 11.80 -1.18 25.50
N ALA A 177 11.87 -0.70 26.75
CA ALA A 177 10.89 0.21 27.36
C ALA A 177 11.22 1.69 27.14
N ALA A 178 12.31 2.00 26.44
CA ALA A 178 12.78 3.35 26.20
C ALA A 178 11.81 4.14 25.31
N PHE A 179 11.71 5.45 25.57
CA PHE A 179 11.09 6.36 24.62
C PHE A 179 11.95 6.43 23.35
N THR A 180 11.39 6.00 22.24
CA THR A 180 12.02 6.06 20.92
C THR A 180 11.26 7.03 20.02
N ALA A 181 11.98 7.90 19.31
CA ALA A 181 11.37 8.83 18.38
C ALA A 181 12.31 9.15 17.21
N PRO A 182 11.80 9.75 16.11
CA PRO A 182 12.63 10.29 15.04
C PRO A 182 13.59 11.37 15.57
N LEU A 183 14.67 11.64 14.84
CA LEU A 183 15.73 12.55 15.27
C LEU A 183 15.21 13.93 15.74
N GLU A 184 14.35 14.56 14.93
CA GLU A 184 13.81 15.89 15.26
C GLU A 184 12.98 15.91 16.56
N GLU A 185 12.33 14.80 16.90
CA GLU A 185 11.51 14.69 18.10
C GLU A 185 12.35 14.32 19.32
N ILE A 186 13.28 13.37 19.17
CA ILE A 186 14.14 12.94 20.27
C ILE A 186 15.11 14.05 20.70
N GLU A 187 15.58 14.89 19.78
CA GLU A 187 16.49 16.01 20.07
C GLU A 187 15.85 17.06 20.98
N LYS A 188 14.52 17.20 20.96
CA LYS A 188 13.78 18.10 21.87
C LYS A 188 13.93 17.70 23.34
N TRP A 189 14.24 16.43 23.59
CA TRP A 189 14.39 15.86 24.93
C TRP A 189 15.84 15.65 25.33
N GLN A 190 16.79 15.90 24.41
CA GLN A 190 18.21 15.74 24.68
C GLN A 190 18.69 16.84 25.63
N THR A 191 19.39 16.43 26.68
CA THR A 191 20.14 17.36 27.55
C THR A 191 21.60 16.90 27.60
N PRO A 192 22.55 17.71 28.13
CA PRO A 192 23.94 17.29 28.25
C PRO A 192 24.15 15.99 29.03
N ALA A 193 23.18 15.58 29.85
CA ALA A 193 23.21 14.34 30.61
C ALA A 193 22.78 13.11 29.77
N TRP A 194 22.24 13.30 28.57
CA TRP A 194 21.67 12.26 27.72
C TRP A 194 22.35 12.21 26.36
N SER A 195 22.79 11.02 25.97
CA SER A 195 23.39 10.73 24.68
C SER A 195 22.36 10.12 23.73
N LEU A 196 22.47 10.49 22.46
CA LEU A 196 21.67 9.95 21.38
C LEU A 196 22.19 8.56 20.97
N GLU A 197 21.28 7.61 20.86
CA GLU A 197 21.56 6.24 20.44
C GLU A 197 20.60 5.83 19.34
N LYS A 198 21.10 5.20 18.28
CA LYS A 198 20.25 4.64 17.21
C LYS A 198 19.57 3.38 17.73
N VAL A 199 18.29 3.22 17.38
CA VAL A 199 17.57 1.97 17.60
C VAL A 199 17.83 1.07 16.40
N ASP A 200 18.30 -0.15 16.68
CA ASP A 200 18.54 -1.21 15.68
C ASP A 200 17.25 -1.90 15.23
#